data_AF-A0A368DNQ2-F1
#
_entry.id   AF-A0A368DNQ2-F1
#
_cell.length_a   1.000
_cell.length_b   1.000
_cell.length_c   1.000
_cell.angle_alpha   90.00
_cell.angle_beta   90.00
_cell.angle_gamma   90.00
#
_symmetry.space_group_name_H-M   'P 1'
#
loop_
_entity.id
_entity.type
_entity.pdbx_description
1 polymer ?
#
loop_
_entity_poly.entity_id
_entity_poly.type
_entity_poly.pdbx_seq_one_letter_code
_entity_poly.pdbx_strand_id
1 'polypeptide(L)'
;MGSKKYPSLNEKTLGWLTFLHRKVSINDDWSEDGEPLEWWDKTSNPPVLNFARFDLSESSYALGLMADVTPAWREAYAFILKGLSERHLTFWAAYDWLTQIGPDPNRGKYPKEWIDLWIPDHLVGEYDTPGWVANGIEPWGLQKDPIGADGNLFFKGWLNLIQSLHVYMTGEDTWGTAFQVAGVDRTRFDWTQHRLVEHLSSQWSKNRMGPHCENTKIWPYCLSAAGLGLQLYDAIFQKNTHSVYPEWVEHTKNKYYGFDKSGALEWTPIYYDPLIDHIHAAGPSNGLTIAFYMMPQDPAFAEFLYRTAVKKLGWDNVNKEIKMKPEPRFMALGLACAKEFGDTTVEMRLRAFAEANFEPRWFGENNINFGYWFNLDEKWPRGQWAALAMMAEVGKSGAWSNLFRNPNLEKFDAPTLEGVDFPNILVSQAFNDPDKQTLNIKLKSTNKAKENRYSKISITKIPDLSSIRIKRDGYLYDMWRATGKGSIEIDISYSDIELEIYTGWSGEKKRGEFNKIINKDNLSSISSGIIQRPQSLKIIKTSSCPCCASIHN
;
A
#
# COMPACT_ATOMS: atom_id res chain seq x y z
N MET A 1 1.08 -12.85 -37.40
CA MET A 1 1.39 -11.71 -36.52
C MET A 1 0.45 -11.80 -35.33
N GLY A 2 0.94 -12.10 -34.12
CA GLY A 2 0.08 -12.14 -32.93
C GLY A 2 -0.41 -10.72 -32.62
N SER A 3 -1.69 -10.54 -32.32
CA SER A 3 -2.22 -9.25 -31.88
C SER A 3 -1.47 -8.82 -30.61
N LYS A 4 -0.92 -7.59 -30.61
CA LYS A 4 -0.32 -6.97 -29.42
C LYS A 4 -1.41 -6.91 -28.35
N LYS A 5 -1.29 -7.71 -27.29
CA LYS A 5 -2.25 -7.75 -26.18
C LYS A 5 -1.96 -6.56 -25.26
N TYR A 6 -2.90 -5.61 -25.17
CA TYR A 6 -2.78 -4.49 -24.24
C TYR A 6 -2.97 -4.95 -22.78
N PRO A 7 -2.46 -4.20 -21.79
CA PRO A 7 -2.68 -4.48 -20.37
C PRO A 7 -4.17 -4.58 -20.03
N SER A 8 -4.53 -5.46 -19.11
CA SER A 8 -5.91 -5.63 -18.65
C SER A 8 -5.90 -6.07 -17.19
N LEU A 9 -6.88 -5.60 -16.41
CA LEU A 9 -7.18 -6.12 -15.09
C LEU A 9 -7.79 -7.52 -15.23
N ASN A 10 -7.52 -8.39 -14.26
CA ASN A 10 -8.12 -9.72 -14.17
C ASN A 10 -9.42 -9.67 -13.35
N GLU A 11 -10.20 -10.76 -13.38
CA GLU A 11 -11.49 -10.82 -12.66
C GLU A 11 -11.34 -10.58 -11.15
N LYS A 12 -10.36 -11.22 -10.49
CA LYS A 12 -10.14 -11.04 -9.04
C LYS A 12 -9.86 -9.58 -8.68
N THR A 13 -9.08 -8.90 -9.51
CA THR A 13 -8.74 -7.48 -9.38
C THR A 13 -9.98 -6.61 -9.50
N LEU A 14 -10.82 -6.88 -10.50
CA LEU A 14 -12.08 -6.18 -10.69
C LEU A 14 -13.05 -6.44 -9.52
N GLY A 15 -13.14 -7.67 -9.02
CA GLY A 15 -13.97 -8.02 -7.87
C GLY A 15 -13.47 -7.43 -6.55
N TRP A 16 -12.17 -7.25 -6.37
CA TRP A 16 -11.64 -6.52 -5.23
C TRP A 16 -11.94 -5.03 -5.33
N LEU A 17 -11.82 -4.45 -6.54
CA LEU A 17 -12.12 -3.05 -6.79
C LEU A 17 -13.59 -2.71 -6.49
N THR A 18 -14.54 -3.56 -6.89
CA THR A 18 -15.96 -3.39 -6.55
C THR A 18 -16.20 -3.45 -5.05
N PHE A 19 -15.51 -4.34 -4.33
CA PHE A 19 -15.61 -4.42 -2.87
C PHE A 19 -15.07 -3.16 -2.19
N LEU A 20 -13.89 -2.69 -2.57
CA LEU A 20 -13.32 -1.45 -2.02
C LEU A 20 -14.22 -0.24 -2.30
N HIS A 21 -14.76 -0.14 -3.51
CA HIS A 21 -15.74 0.88 -3.85
C HIS A 21 -16.96 0.80 -2.94
N ARG A 22 -17.49 -0.40 -2.69
CA ARG A 22 -18.63 -0.60 -1.77
C ARG A 22 -18.29 -0.16 -0.34
N LYS A 23 -17.09 -0.51 0.16
CA LYS A 23 -16.65 -0.13 1.52
C LYS A 23 -16.68 1.37 1.73
N VAL A 24 -16.29 2.16 0.72
CA VAL A 24 -16.28 3.62 0.83
C VAL A 24 -17.61 4.30 0.47
N SER A 25 -18.45 3.64 -0.35
CA SER A 25 -19.73 4.20 -0.85
C SER A 25 -20.87 4.12 0.16
N ILE A 26 -20.79 3.19 1.10
CA ILE A 26 -21.81 3.02 2.14
C ILE A 26 -21.42 3.91 3.33
N ASN A 27 -22.37 4.72 3.80
CA ASN A 27 -22.18 5.56 4.97
C ASN A 27 -21.87 4.69 6.19
N ASP A 28 -20.77 5.03 6.86
CA ASP A 28 -20.34 4.48 8.13
C ASP A 28 -19.89 5.62 9.06
N ASP A 29 -19.80 5.35 10.35
CA ASP A 29 -19.48 6.38 11.34
C ASP A 29 -18.09 6.15 11.94
N TRP A 30 -17.12 6.93 11.46
CA TRP A 30 -15.75 6.93 11.98
C TRP A 30 -15.49 8.06 12.98
N SER A 31 -16.54 8.76 13.44
CA SER A 31 -16.42 9.77 14.49
C SER A 31 -16.22 9.15 15.87
N GLU A 32 -15.93 10.00 16.86
CA GLU A 32 -15.88 9.59 18.27
C GLU A 32 -17.22 9.13 18.86
N ASP A 33 -18.36 9.36 18.17
CA ASP A 33 -19.69 9.01 18.66
C ASP A 33 -20.24 7.70 18.02
N GLY A 34 -19.52 7.10 17.06
CA GLY A 34 -19.97 5.92 16.33
C GLY A 34 -18.92 4.81 16.22
N GLU A 35 -19.17 3.86 15.33
CA GLU A 35 -18.26 2.75 15.04
C GLU A 35 -18.16 2.45 13.52
N PRO A 36 -16.96 2.19 12.98
CA PRO A 36 -16.78 1.73 11.62
C PRO A 36 -17.52 0.42 11.39
N LEU A 37 -18.05 0.25 10.18
CA LEU A 37 -18.66 -1.02 9.78
C LEU A 37 -17.67 -2.19 9.89
N GLU A 38 -18.21 -3.36 10.19
CA GLU A 38 -17.48 -4.61 10.50
C GLU A 38 -16.48 -5.06 9.42
N TRP A 39 -16.66 -4.64 8.16
CA TRP A 39 -15.73 -4.97 7.07
C TRP A 39 -14.38 -4.24 7.16
N TRP A 40 -14.25 -3.29 8.08
CA TRP A 40 -12.99 -2.60 8.34
C TRP A 40 -12.19 -3.41 9.34
N ASP A 41 -11.10 -3.98 8.88
CA ASP A 41 -10.28 -4.86 9.69
C ASP A 41 -9.58 -4.07 10.80
N LYS A 42 -10.01 -4.34 12.04
CA LYS A 42 -9.49 -3.76 13.27
C LYS A 42 -8.95 -4.81 14.25
N THR A 43 -8.68 -6.04 13.81
CA THR A 43 -8.26 -7.11 14.73
C THR A 43 -7.12 -8.01 14.21
N SER A 44 -6.57 -7.74 13.03
CA SER A 44 -5.42 -8.51 12.53
C SER A 44 -4.16 -8.30 13.37
N ASN A 45 -3.39 -9.37 13.55
CA ASN A 45 -2.00 -9.37 14.06
C ASN A 45 -1.72 -8.81 15.48
N PRO A 46 -2.65 -8.90 16.46
CA PRO A 46 -2.41 -8.33 17.79
C PRO A 46 -1.09 -8.84 18.41
N PRO A 47 -0.36 -7.97 19.14
CA PRO A 47 -0.79 -6.65 19.59
C PRO A 47 -0.57 -5.51 18.60
N VAL A 48 0.03 -5.76 17.43
CA VAL A 48 0.34 -4.74 16.42
C VAL A 48 -0.60 -4.84 15.22
N LEU A 49 -0.68 -3.79 14.40
CA LEU A 49 -1.48 -3.82 13.15
C LEU A 49 -2.98 -4.19 13.34
N ASN A 50 -3.53 -4.00 14.53
CA ASN A 50 -4.89 -4.37 14.92
C ASN A 50 -5.80 -3.14 15.07
N PHE A 51 -5.69 -2.18 14.15
CA PHE A 51 -6.51 -0.97 14.10
C PHE A 51 -6.95 -0.69 12.67
N ALA A 52 -8.17 -0.17 12.51
CA ALA A 52 -8.82 0.02 11.21
C ALA A 52 -8.01 0.84 10.19
N ARG A 53 -7.13 1.75 10.66
CA ARG A 53 -6.22 2.53 9.80
C ARG A 53 -5.31 1.67 8.91
N PHE A 54 -4.94 0.46 9.37
CA PHE A 54 -4.04 -0.39 8.60
C PHE A 54 -4.77 -1.05 7.44
N ASP A 55 -6.06 -1.31 7.59
CA ASP A 55 -6.93 -1.72 6.48
C ASP A 55 -7.08 -0.58 5.45
N LEU A 56 -7.27 0.68 5.89
CA LEU A 56 -7.28 1.84 4.98
C LEU A 56 -6.00 1.90 4.15
N SER A 57 -4.88 1.73 4.84
CA SER A 57 -3.54 1.79 4.30
C SER A 57 -3.27 0.68 3.28
N GLU A 58 -3.37 -0.58 3.68
CA GLU A 58 -3.04 -1.71 2.81
C GLU A 58 -4.02 -1.84 1.63
N SER A 59 -5.30 -1.48 1.83
CA SER A 59 -6.30 -1.42 0.76
C SER A 59 -5.96 -0.41 -0.36
N SER A 60 -5.10 0.58 -0.08
CA SER A 60 -4.74 1.61 -1.06
C SER A 60 -3.73 1.14 -2.12
N TYR A 61 -2.86 0.17 -1.80
CA TYR A 61 -1.66 -0.09 -2.59
C TYR A 61 -1.96 -0.62 -3.99
N ALA A 62 -2.87 -1.60 -4.08
CA ALA A 62 -3.20 -2.23 -5.36
C ALA A 62 -3.86 -1.24 -6.32
N LEU A 63 -4.56 -0.21 -5.82
CA LEU A 63 -5.20 0.82 -6.64
C LEU A 63 -4.17 1.60 -7.47
N GLY A 64 -2.99 1.87 -6.89
CA GLY A 64 -1.81 2.39 -7.58
C GLY A 64 -1.47 1.61 -8.85
N LEU A 65 -1.36 0.29 -8.69
CA LEU A 65 -1.03 -0.63 -9.78
C LEU A 65 -2.17 -0.78 -10.80
N MET A 66 -3.43 -0.78 -10.33
CA MET A 66 -4.59 -0.93 -11.21
C MET A 66 -4.71 0.27 -12.16
N ALA A 67 -4.44 1.47 -11.64
CA ALA A 67 -4.42 2.68 -12.45
C ALA A 67 -3.32 2.67 -13.51
N ASP A 68 -2.16 2.06 -13.25
CA ASP A 68 -1.10 1.92 -14.27
C ASP A 68 -1.40 0.82 -15.30
N VAL A 69 -2.31 -0.12 -14.99
CA VAL A 69 -2.84 -1.09 -15.96
C VAL A 69 -3.93 -0.47 -16.84
N THR A 70 -4.72 0.46 -16.30
CA THR A 70 -5.81 1.16 -17.00
C THR A 70 -5.62 2.69 -16.96
N PRO A 71 -4.49 3.23 -17.45
CA PRO A 71 -4.12 4.63 -17.20
C PRO A 71 -5.10 5.64 -17.78
N ALA A 72 -5.89 5.27 -18.79
CA ALA A 72 -6.91 6.13 -19.37
C ALA A 72 -8.22 6.15 -18.56
N TRP A 73 -8.39 5.39 -17.48
CA TRP A 73 -9.58 5.42 -16.62
C TRP A 73 -9.19 5.37 -15.14
N ARG A 74 -9.66 6.33 -14.34
CA ARG A 74 -9.17 6.49 -12.95
C ARG A 74 -10.23 6.82 -11.91
N GLU A 75 -11.48 7.06 -12.31
CA GLU A 75 -12.54 7.62 -11.45
C GLU A 75 -12.81 6.77 -10.20
N ALA A 76 -12.96 5.45 -10.36
CA ALA A 76 -13.22 4.56 -9.23
C ALA A 76 -12.03 4.51 -8.26
N TYR A 77 -10.78 4.51 -8.76
CA TYR A 77 -9.59 4.52 -7.93
C TYR A 77 -9.49 5.81 -7.11
N ALA A 78 -9.72 6.96 -7.77
CA ALA A 78 -9.74 8.26 -7.12
C ALA A 78 -10.83 8.33 -6.04
N PHE A 79 -12.05 7.88 -6.36
CA PHE A 79 -13.16 7.85 -5.40
C PHE A 79 -12.84 7.01 -4.16
N ILE A 80 -12.27 5.81 -4.35
CA ILE A 80 -11.87 4.95 -3.23
C ILE A 80 -10.77 5.63 -2.40
N LEU A 81 -9.69 6.08 -3.02
CA LEU A 81 -8.57 6.70 -2.30
C LEU A 81 -8.98 7.97 -1.55
N LYS A 82 -9.94 8.73 -2.07
CA LYS A 82 -10.55 9.86 -1.36
C LYS A 82 -11.29 9.39 -0.12
N GLY A 83 -12.17 8.39 -0.25
CA GLY A 83 -12.92 7.84 0.89
C GLY A 83 -12.05 7.18 1.95
N LEU A 84 -10.91 6.57 1.56
CA LEU A 84 -9.90 6.06 2.49
C LEU A 84 -9.19 7.22 3.21
N SER A 85 -8.76 8.24 2.48
CA SER A 85 -8.09 9.42 3.04
C SER A 85 -8.99 10.14 4.04
N GLU A 86 -10.26 10.40 3.70
CA GLU A 86 -11.23 11.08 4.56
C GLU A 86 -11.46 10.34 5.88
N ARG A 87 -11.61 9.00 5.84
CA ARG A 87 -11.69 8.17 7.05
C ARG A 87 -10.40 8.23 7.87
N HIS A 88 -9.25 8.30 7.21
CA HIS A 88 -7.94 8.39 7.87
C HIS A 88 -7.76 9.70 8.67
N LEU A 89 -8.58 10.73 8.43
CA LEU A 89 -8.57 11.99 9.21
C LEU A 89 -9.41 11.94 10.50
N THR A 90 -10.16 10.86 10.73
CA THR A 90 -11.18 10.78 11.78
C THR A 90 -10.70 10.01 13.02
N PHE A 91 -11.55 9.98 14.06
CA PHE A 91 -11.24 9.39 15.37
C PHE A 91 -10.77 7.94 15.27
N TRP A 92 -11.47 7.10 14.53
CA TRP A 92 -11.15 5.66 14.46
C TRP A 92 -9.84 5.34 13.74
N ALA A 93 -9.30 6.24 12.92
CA ALA A 93 -7.99 6.06 12.32
C ALA A 93 -6.85 6.35 13.30
N ALA A 94 -7.06 7.26 14.26
CA ALA A 94 -6.11 7.60 15.32
C ALA A 94 -6.49 7.01 16.69
N TYR A 95 -7.41 6.04 16.73
CA TYR A 95 -8.07 5.57 17.95
C TYR A 95 -7.09 5.31 19.11
N ASP A 96 -6.03 4.57 18.84
CA ASP A 96 -4.99 4.26 19.82
C ASP A 96 -4.29 5.51 20.33
N TRP A 97 -3.83 6.39 19.44
CA TRP A 97 -3.19 7.65 19.84
C TRP A 97 -4.09 8.54 20.71
N LEU A 98 -5.40 8.49 20.45
CA LEU A 98 -6.40 9.30 21.13
C LEU A 98 -6.87 8.72 22.47
N THR A 99 -6.67 7.42 22.70
CA THR A 99 -7.27 6.71 23.86
C THR A 99 -6.25 6.01 24.76
N GLN A 100 -5.10 5.59 24.22
CA GLN A 100 -4.06 4.90 24.98
C GLN A 100 -3.12 5.91 25.64
N ILE A 101 -3.64 6.58 26.67
CA ILE A 101 -2.93 7.65 27.39
C ILE A 101 -2.12 7.08 28.56
N GLY A 102 -0.82 7.39 28.58
CA GLY A 102 0.13 6.95 29.59
C GLY A 102 0.59 5.50 29.43
N PRO A 103 1.25 4.95 30.47
CA PRO A 103 1.64 3.54 30.55
C PRO A 103 0.48 2.56 30.27
N ASP A 104 0.76 1.46 29.58
CA ASP A 104 -0.20 0.37 29.43
C ASP A 104 -0.56 -0.20 30.81
N PRO A 105 -1.84 -0.17 31.22
CA PRO A 105 -2.25 -0.70 32.51
C PRO A 105 -2.03 -2.22 32.65
N ASN A 106 -1.74 -2.93 31.56
CA ASN A 106 -1.58 -4.38 31.52
C ASN A 106 -0.13 -4.87 31.47
N ARG A 107 0.89 -4.01 31.62
CA ARG A 107 2.32 -4.40 31.58
C ARG A 107 2.65 -5.64 32.42
N GLY A 108 2.07 -5.74 33.62
CA GLY A 108 2.23 -6.86 34.55
C GLY A 108 1.40 -8.12 34.25
N LYS A 109 0.59 -8.12 33.18
CA LYS A 109 -0.41 -9.15 32.88
C LYS A 109 -0.37 -9.65 31.43
N TYR A 110 0.68 -9.33 30.67
CA TYR A 110 0.78 -9.80 29.29
C TYR A 110 0.83 -11.34 29.20
N PRO A 111 0.18 -11.94 28.19
CA PRO A 111 0.32 -13.36 27.89
C PRO A 111 1.79 -13.72 27.68
N LYS A 112 2.15 -14.97 28.00
CA LYS A 112 3.53 -15.46 27.85
C LYS A 112 4.01 -15.31 26.39
N GLU A 113 3.13 -15.54 25.44
CA GLU A 113 3.40 -15.42 24.01
C GLU A 113 3.84 -13.99 23.66
N TRP A 114 3.21 -12.98 24.25
CA TRP A 114 3.59 -11.59 24.03
C TRP A 114 4.90 -11.24 24.70
N ILE A 115 5.13 -11.74 25.92
CA ILE A 115 6.40 -11.56 26.63
C ILE A 115 7.56 -12.13 25.81
N ASP A 116 7.41 -13.36 25.32
CA ASP A 116 8.44 -14.04 24.53
C ASP A 116 8.71 -13.30 23.21
N LEU A 117 7.66 -12.79 22.55
CA LEU A 117 7.75 -12.21 21.20
C LEU A 117 8.08 -10.72 21.15
N TRP A 118 7.73 -9.94 22.17
CA TRP A 118 7.70 -8.48 22.03
C TRP A 118 8.40 -7.71 23.15
N ILE A 119 8.56 -8.32 24.32
CA ILE A 119 9.04 -7.62 25.51
C ILE A 119 10.54 -7.87 25.73
N PRO A 120 11.36 -6.84 26.01
CA PRO A 120 12.74 -7.04 26.45
C PRO A 120 12.78 -7.83 27.76
N ASP A 121 13.57 -8.90 27.85
CA ASP A 121 13.52 -9.85 28.98
C ASP A 121 13.74 -9.20 30.36
N HIS A 122 14.51 -8.12 30.41
CA HIS A 122 14.84 -7.38 31.63
C HIS A 122 13.79 -6.33 32.02
N LEU A 123 12.73 -6.15 31.23
CA LEU A 123 11.66 -5.17 31.44
C LEU A 123 10.26 -5.80 31.46
N VAL A 124 10.19 -7.11 31.65
CA VAL A 124 8.91 -7.81 31.83
C VAL A 124 8.18 -7.23 33.03
N GLY A 125 6.91 -6.84 32.84
CA GLY A 125 6.10 -6.18 33.87
C GLY A 125 6.13 -4.65 33.83
N GLU A 126 7.11 -4.05 33.14
CA GLU A 126 7.37 -2.61 33.18
C GLU A 126 7.38 -1.94 31.80
N TYR A 127 7.47 -2.72 30.72
CA TYR A 127 7.56 -2.22 29.35
C TYR A 127 6.21 -2.24 28.63
N ASP A 128 5.84 -1.14 27.95
CA ASP A 128 4.67 -1.12 27.08
C ASP A 128 4.85 -2.06 25.90
N THR A 129 3.90 -2.98 25.70
CA THR A 129 3.88 -3.82 24.51
C THR A 129 3.85 -2.96 23.23
N PRO A 130 4.56 -3.36 22.16
CA PRO A 130 4.21 -2.97 20.80
C PRO A 130 2.70 -2.96 20.57
N GLY A 131 2.19 -1.94 19.90
CA GLY A 131 0.75 -1.69 19.73
C GLY A 131 0.08 -0.85 20.82
N TRP A 132 0.76 -0.61 21.94
CA TRP A 132 0.36 0.42 22.90
C TRP A 132 1.19 1.69 22.69
N VAL A 133 0.55 2.77 22.22
CA VAL A 133 1.24 3.99 21.76
C VAL A 133 1.80 4.84 22.91
N ALA A 134 1.22 4.72 24.10
CA ALA A 134 1.59 5.44 25.32
C ALA A 134 1.65 6.97 25.15
N ASN A 135 0.64 7.58 24.51
CA ASN A 135 0.58 9.04 24.38
C ASN A 135 0.50 9.69 25.78
N GLY A 136 1.33 10.66 26.12
CA GLY A 136 1.35 11.23 27.48
C GLY A 136 2.54 10.84 28.35
N ILE A 137 3.38 9.88 27.94
CA ILE A 137 4.57 9.50 28.72
C ILE A 137 5.72 10.50 28.52
N GLU A 138 6.61 10.58 29.51
CA GLU A 138 7.86 11.33 29.41
C GLU A 138 8.82 10.72 28.38
N PRO A 139 9.62 11.53 27.66
CA PRO A 139 9.73 12.99 27.75
C PRO A 139 8.74 13.78 26.88
N TRP A 140 7.81 13.11 26.18
CA TRP A 140 6.96 13.76 25.16
C TRP A 140 5.72 14.47 25.74
N GLY A 141 5.22 13.98 26.87
CA GLY A 141 3.96 14.45 27.44
C GLY A 141 2.76 14.14 26.53
N LEU A 142 1.60 14.74 26.84
CA LEU A 142 0.37 14.51 26.08
C LEU A 142 0.39 15.29 24.77
N GLN A 143 0.36 14.58 23.64
CA GLN A 143 0.34 15.17 22.30
C GLN A 143 -1.04 15.00 21.68
N LYS A 144 -1.82 16.09 21.69
CA LYS A 144 -3.24 16.07 21.29
C LYS A 144 -3.48 15.90 19.80
N ASP A 145 -2.52 16.29 18.96
CA ASP A 145 -2.58 16.25 17.50
C ASP A 145 -1.90 14.98 16.97
N PRO A 146 -2.64 14.05 16.35
CA PRO A 146 -2.06 12.82 15.79
C PRO A 146 -1.04 13.04 14.66
N ILE A 147 -1.14 14.13 13.90
CA ILE A 147 -0.13 14.46 12.87
C ILE A 147 1.04 15.20 13.51
N GLY A 148 0.74 16.19 14.34
CA GLY A 148 1.73 17.08 14.97
C GLY A 148 2.56 16.42 16.08
N ALA A 149 2.17 15.23 16.54
CA ALA A 149 2.90 14.45 17.52
C ALA A 149 4.35 14.13 17.08
N ASP A 150 5.25 13.96 18.05
CA ASP A 150 6.61 13.46 17.78
C ASP A 150 6.59 12.02 17.26
N GLY A 151 5.61 11.25 17.74
CA GLY A 151 5.37 9.88 17.33
C GLY A 151 4.26 9.72 16.33
N ASN A 152 3.52 8.62 16.46
CA ASN A 152 2.39 8.27 15.62
C ASN A 152 2.76 8.19 14.13
N LEU A 153 4.01 7.80 13.82
CA LEU A 153 4.51 7.73 12.44
C LEU A 153 3.60 6.89 11.54
N PHE A 154 3.05 5.77 12.03
CA PHE A 154 2.16 4.93 11.23
C PHE A 154 0.89 5.67 10.78
N PHE A 155 0.48 6.73 11.48
CA PHE A 155 -0.69 7.50 11.14
C PHE A 155 -0.36 8.48 10.01
N LYS A 156 0.59 9.38 10.26
CA LYS A 156 0.95 10.45 9.32
C LYS A 156 1.71 9.97 8.08
N GLY A 157 2.56 8.96 8.24
CA GLY A 157 3.31 8.36 7.12
C GLY A 157 2.37 7.71 6.10
N TRP A 158 1.40 6.93 6.56
CA TRP A 158 0.41 6.30 5.69
C TRP A 158 -0.63 7.26 5.17
N LEU A 159 -1.07 8.23 5.98
CA LEU A 159 -1.94 9.30 5.49
C LEU A 159 -1.33 9.98 4.27
N ASN A 160 -0.05 10.34 4.34
CA ASN A 160 0.67 10.93 3.20
C ASN A 160 0.74 9.99 2.00
N LEU A 161 0.96 8.69 2.21
CA LEU A 161 0.99 7.72 1.12
C LEU A 161 -0.37 7.61 0.42
N ILE A 162 -1.46 7.46 1.17
CA ILE A 162 -2.82 7.37 0.59
C ILE A 162 -3.19 8.68 -0.13
N GLN A 163 -2.89 9.84 0.45
CA GLN A 163 -3.12 11.14 -0.16
C GLN A 163 -2.29 11.33 -1.44
N SER A 164 -1.01 10.92 -1.44
CA SER A 164 -0.16 10.96 -2.62
C SER A 164 -0.65 10.04 -3.73
N LEU A 165 -1.14 8.83 -3.39
CA LEU A 165 -1.79 7.94 -4.35
C LEU A 165 -3.06 8.58 -4.93
N HIS A 166 -3.86 9.26 -4.11
CA HIS A 166 -5.04 9.98 -4.59
C HIS A 166 -4.67 11.07 -5.61
N VAL A 167 -3.69 11.93 -5.28
CA VAL A 167 -3.19 12.96 -6.22
C VAL A 167 -2.61 12.31 -7.49
N TYR A 168 -1.94 11.16 -7.37
CA TYR A 168 -1.47 10.39 -8.51
C TYR A 168 -2.60 9.84 -9.41
N MET A 169 -3.82 9.70 -8.90
CA MET A 169 -4.99 9.31 -9.71
C MET A 169 -5.64 10.49 -10.41
N THR A 170 -5.76 11.63 -9.72
CA THR A 170 -6.53 12.78 -10.19
C THR A 170 -5.67 13.74 -11.01
N GLY A 171 -4.39 13.88 -10.66
CA GLY A 171 -3.55 14.98 -11.13
C GLY A 171 -3.87 16.31 -10.44
N GLU A 172 -4.75 16.28 -9.42
CA GLU A 172 -5.25 17.45 -8.71
C GLU A 172 -4.70 17.47 -7.29
N ASP A 173 -4.24 18.64 -6.87
CA ASP A 173 -3.75 18.89 -5.51
C ASP A 173 -4.91 19.06 -4.51
N THR A 174 -5.74 18.03 -4.37
CA THR A 174 -6.92 18.04 -3.50
C THR A 174 -6.53 18.29 -2.03
N TRP A 175 -5.42 17.71 -1.58
CA TRP A 175 -4.97 17.74 -0.19
C TRP A 175 -4.01 18.90 0.12
N GLY A 176 -3.65 19.72 -0.87
CA GLY A 176 -3.04 21.04 -0.66
C GLY A 176 -4.01 22.03 -0.02
N THR A 177 -5.31 21.78 -0.11
CA THR A 177 -6.36 22.51 0.64
C THR A 177 -6.42 22.01 2.09
N ALA A 178 -6.77 22.92 3.02
CA ALA A 178 -6.86 22.59 4.43
C ALA A 178 -7.91 21.51 4.72
N PHE A 179 -7.55 20.56 5.58
CA PHE A 179 -8.42 19.54 6.14
C PHE A 179 -8.21 19.43 7.65
N GLN A 180 -9.22 18.91 8.36
CA GLN A 180 -9.19 18.74 9.81
C GLN A 180 -8.94 17.30 10.21
N VAL A 181 -8.10 17.12 11.21
CA VAL A 181 -7.83 15.81 11.85
C VAL A 181 -8.39 15.77 13.25
N ALA A 182 -9.02 14.65 13.61
CA ALA A 182 -9.50 14.39 14.96
C ALA A 182 -8.35 14.33 15.98
N GLY A 183 -8.51 15.01 17.11
CA GLY A 183 -7.54 15.06 18.19
C GLY A 183 -8.13 14.64 19.54
N VAL A 184 -7.26 14.59 20.55
CA VAL A 184 -7.64 14.25 21.93
C VAL A 184 -8.69 15.24 22.44
N ASP A 185 -9.62 14.77 23.27
CA ASP A 185 -10.72 15.60 23.83
C ASP A 185 -11.60 16.27 22.76
N ARG A 186 -11.86 15.57 21.64
CA ARG A 186 -12.67 16.08 20.51
C ARG A 186 -12.10 17.35 19.87
N THR A 187 -10.81 17.61 20.05
CA THR A 187 -10.12 18.70 19.35
C THR A 187 -10.03 18.41 17.85
N ARG A 188 -9.77 19.47 17.06
CA ARG A 188 -9.56 19.40 15.62
C ARG A 188 -8.34 20.23 15.25
N PHE A 189 -7.49 19.70 14.37
CA PHE A 189 -6.26 20.36 13.93
C PHE A 189 -6.25 20.53 12.42
N ASP A 190 -5.95 21.75 11.96
CA ASP A 190 -5.89 22.09 10.53
C ASP A 190 -4.52 21.75 9.93
N TRP A 191 -4.56 20.92 8.90
CA TRP A 191 -3.40 20.46 8.15
C TRP A 191 -3.63 20.60 6.64
N THR A 192 -2.52 20.66 5.90
CA THR A 192 -2.49 20.35 4.47
C THR A 192 -1.48 19.22 4.28
N GLN A 193 -1.54 18.53 3.15
CA GLN A 193 -0.56 17.48 2.83
C GLN A 193 0.86 18.06 2.80
N HIS A 194 1.04 19.27 2.26
CA HIS A 194 2.36 19.94 2.24
C HIS A 194 2.92 20.17 3.65
N ARG A 195 2.10 20.68 4.58
CA ARG A 195 2.52 20.90 5.97
C ARG A 195 2.82 19.58 6.69
N LEU A 196 2.02 18.54 6.44
CA LEU A 196 2.26 17.19 6.96
C LEU A 196 3.63 16.68 6.51
N VAL A 197 3.91 16.76 5.20
CA VAL A 197 5.18 16.28 4.62
C VAL A 197 6.37 17.08 5.15
N GLU A 198 6.27 18.40 5.22
CA GLU A 198 7.30 19.25 5.81
C GLU A 198 7.57 18.89 7.28
N HIS A 199 6.52 18.66 8.06
CA HIS A 199 6.64 18.23 9.46
C HIS A 199 7.33 16.86 9.56
N LEU A 200 6.90 15.87 8.78
CA LEU A 200 7.45 14.52 8.77
C LEU A 200 8.93 14.52 8.37
N SER A 201 9.29 15.21 7.28
CA SER A 201 10.68 15.33 6.82
C SER A 201 11.54 16.08 7.86
N SER A 202 11.00 17.14 8.48
CA SER A 202 11.69 17.88 9.55
C SER A 202 11.98 17.01 10.77
N GLN A 203 11.02 16.22 11.24
CA GLN A 203 11.24 15.29 12.37
C GLN A 203 12.33 14.27 12.07
N TRP A 204 12.30 13.71 10.87
CA TRP A 204 13.31 12.74 10.43
C TRP A 204 14.70 13.36 10.31
N SER A 205 14.80 14.58 9.80
CA SER A 205 16.10 15.28 9.69
C SER A 205 16.75 15.57 11.06
N LYS A 206 15.92 15.77 12.10
CA LYS A 206 16.37 16.03 13.48
C LYS A 206 16.76 14.76 14.23
N ASN A 207 16.29 13.60 13.79
CA ASN A 207 16.60 12.32 14.39
C ASN A 207 17.01 11.30 13.32
N ARG A 208 18.31 11.02 13.21
CA ARG A 208 18.86 10.06 12.24
C ARG A 208 18.31 8.63 12.40
N MET A 209 17.68 8.31 13.53
CA MET A 209 16.99 7.03 13.73
C MET A 209 15.61 6.98 13.09
N GLY A 210 15.09 8.13 12.68
CA GLY A 210 13.74 8.32 12.21
C GLY A 210 12.75 8.61 13.34
N PRO A 211 11.54 9.10 12.99
CA PRO A 211 10.44 9.25 13.93
C PRO A 211 9.95 7.90 14.45
N HIS A 212 9.38 7.89 15.65
CA HIS A 212 8.85 6.70 16.30
C HIS A 212 7.36 6.50 15.99
N CYS A 213 6.87 5.25 16.10
CA CYS A 213 5.48 4.89 15.89
C CYS A 213 4.72 5.06 17.21
N GLU A 214 4.91 4.13 18.14
CA GLU A 214 4.65 4.35 19.56
C GLU A 214 5.76 5.22 20.15
N ASN A 215 5.48 5.94 21.24
CA ASN A 215 6.41 6.93 21.80
C ASN A 215 7.84 6.39 22.01
N THR A 216 8.00 5.11 22.36
CA THR A 216 9.34 4.53 22.59
C THR A 216 9.88 3.69 21.43
N LYS A 217 9.15 3.46 20.34
CA LYS A 217 9.48 2.39 19.38
C LYS A 217 9.62 2.90 17.96
N ILE A 218 10.81 2.72 17.40
CA ILE A 218 11.17 3.05 16.02
C ILE A 218 11.13 1.77 15.19
N TRP A 219 10.29 1.73 14.16
CA TRP A 219 10.06 0.54 13.34
C TRP A 219 10.58 0.74 11.92
N PRO A 220 11.57 -0.05 11.48
CA PRO A 220 12.02 -0.08 10.09
C PRO A 220 10.88 -0.32 9.08
N TYR A 221 9.87 -1.09 9.49
CA TYR A 221 8.61 -1.25 8.77
C TYR A 221 7.88 0.08 8.56
N CYS A 222 7.57 0.80 9.66
CA CYS A 222 6.88 2.09 9.63
C CYS A 222 7.64 3.11 8.78
N LEU A 223 8.95 3.18 8.99
CA LEU A 223 9.82 4.13 8.29
C LEU A 223 9.87 3.83 6.79
N SER A 224 9.98 2.56 6.40
CA SER A 224 9.99 2.20 4.98
C SER A 224 8.67 2.56 4.28
N ALA A 225 7.53 2.40 4.94
CA ALA A 225 6.25 2.82 4.38
C ALA A 225 6.10 4.35 4.30
N ALA A 226 6.49 5.08 5.36
CA ALA A 226 6.44 6.54 5.37
C ALA A 226 7.37 7.15 4.30
N GLY A 227 8.54 6.53 4.07
CA GLY A 227 9.46 6.90 3.00
C GLY A 227 8.83 6.80 1.61
N LEU A 228 8.01 5.77 1.33
CA LEU A 228 7.28 5.67 0.06
C LEU A 228 6.34 6.85 -0.17
N GLY A 229 5.63 7.28 0.89
CA GLY A 229 4.78 8.46 0.81
C GLY A 229 5.58 9.70 0.42
N LEU A 230 6.75 9.91 1.02
CA LEU A 230 7.64 11.02 0.67
C LEU A 230 8.16 10.90 -0.76
N GLN A 231 8.53 9.70 -1.20
CA GLN A 231 9.04 9.46 -2.57
C GLN A 231 7.99 9.78 -3.64
N LEU A 232 6.75 9.32 -3.44
CA LEU A 232 5.66 9.60 -4.38
C LEU A 232 5.31 11.10 -4.38
N TYR A 233 5.24 11.71 -3.19
CA TYR A 233 5.03 13.15 -3.05
C TYR A 233 6.09 13.96 -3.81
N ASP A 234 7.36 13.64 -3.63
CA ASP A 234 8.46 14.30 -4.33
C ASP A 234 8.35 14.16 -5.85
N ALA A 235 7.96 12.99 -6.33
CA ALA A 235 7.81 12.74 -7.77
C ALA A 235 6.63 13.51 -8.39
N ILE A 236 5.54 13.73 -7.65
CA ILE A 236 4.38 14.49 -8.09
C ILE A 236 4.66 16.01 -8.03
N PHE A 237 5.18 16.48 -6.89
CA PHE A 237 5.30 17.91 -6.59
C PHE A 237 6.69 18.49 -6.87
N GLN A 238 7.61 17.68 -7.41
CA GLN A 238 8.99 18.05 -7.74
C GLN A 238 9.72 18.62 -6.50
N LYS A 239 9.71 17.84 -5.42
CA LYS A 239 10.35 18.17 -4.13
C LYS A 239 11.50 17.19 -3.84
N ASN A 240 12.15 17.37 -2.69
CA ASN A 240 13.25 16.51 -2.23
C ASN A 240 13.14 16.27 -0.72
N THR A 241 11.96 15.84 -0.28
CA THR A 241 11.65 15.53 1.12
C THR A 241 11.97 14.08 1.49
N HIS A 242 12.10 13.19 0.50
CA HIS A 242 12.43 11.77 0.61
C HIS A 242 13.89 11.49 0.98
N SER A 243 14.80 12.45 0.78
CA SER A 243 16.24 12.25 1.00
C SER A 243 16.59 11.73 2.41
N VAL A 244 15.73 12.00 3.39
CA VAL A 244 15.85 11.49 4.77
C VAL A 244 15.80 9.96 4.87
N TYR A 245 15.15 9.27 3.93
CA TYR A 245 15.02 7.82 3.97
C TYR A 245 16.31 7.09 3.52
N PRO A 246 16.92 7.39 2.36
CA PRO A 246 18.23 6.82 2.01
C PRO A 246 19.30 7.09 3.07
N GLU A 247 19.33 8.31 3.65
CA GLU A 247 20.24 8.65 4.75
C GLU A 247 19.99 7.77 5.99
N TRP A 248 18.73 7.53 6.32
CA TRP A 248 18.33 6.63 7.40
C TRP A 248 18.76 5.19 7.14
N VAL A 249 18.57 4.66 5.92
CA VAL A 249 19.02 3.30 5.55
C VAL A 249 20.54 3.20 5.71
N GLU A 250 21.29 4.16 5.18
CA GLU A 250 22.76 4.18 5.29
C GLU A 250 23.22 4.21 6.75
N HIS A 251 22.61 5.07 7.57
CA HIS A 251 22.94 5.20 8.98
C HIS A 251 22.63 3.93 9.78
N THR A 252 21.46 3.34 9.55
CA THR A 252 20.93 2.28 10.40
C THR A 252 21.33 0.88 9.96
N LYS A 253 21.76 0.68 8.72
CA LYS A 253 22.14 -0.64 8.20
C LYS A 253 23.17 -1.36 9.08
N ASN A 254 24.21 -0.65 9.52
CA ASN A 254 25.27 -1.24 10.35
C ASN A 254 24.94 -1.28 11.84
N LYS A 255 23.87 -0.61 12.28
CA LYS A 255 23.46 -0.55 13.69
C LYS A 255 22.34 -1.53 14.00
N TYR A 256 21.36 -1.64 13.11
CA TYR A 256 20.13 -2.39 13.34
C TYR A 256 20.14 -3.81 12.79
N TYR A 257 20.84 -4.03 11.69
CA TYR A 257 20.93 -5.34 11.06
C TYR A 257 22.17 -6.08 11.55
N GLY A 258 22.02 -7.38 11.77
CA GLY A 258 23.13 -8.25 12.13
C GLY A 258 23.72 -8.91 10.92
N PHE A 259 25.03 -8.79 10.75
CA PHE A 259 25.78 -9.48 9.71
C PHE A 259 26.95 -10.25 10.31
N ASP A 260 27.18 -11.46 9.81
CA ASP A 260 28.39 -12.20 10.13
C ASP A 260 29.61 -11.64 9.37
N LYS A 261 30.79 -12.22 9.61
CA LYS A 261 32.05 -11.78 8.97
C LYS A 261 32.06 -11.95 7.45
N SER A 262 31.20 -12.80 6.89
CA SER A 262 31.05 -13.01 5.45
C SER A 262 30.08 -12.01 4.80
N GLY A 263 29.38 -11.21 5.61
CA GLY A 263 28.31 -10.33 5.16
C GLY A 263 26.95 -11.04 5.05
N ALA A 264 26.82 -12.27 5.57
CA ALA A 264 25.52 -12.95 5.61
C ALA A 264 24.66 -12.36 6.72
N LEU A 265 23.38 -12.14 6.43
CA LEU A 265 22.42 -11.59 7.38
C LEU A 265 22.09 -12.61 8.46
N GLU A 266 22.31 -12.25 9.73
CA GLU A 266 21.99 -13.07 10.90
C GLU A 266 20.64 -12.70 11.51
N TRP A 267 20.33 -11.40 11.58
CA TRP A 267 19.05 -10.90 12.07
C TRP A 267 18.64 -9.58 11.40
N THR A 268 17.35 -9.31 11.46
CA THR A 268 16.73 -8.07 11.00
C THR A 268 15.98 -7.42 12.15
N PRO A 269 16.03 -6.08 12.27
CA PRO A 269 15.32 -5.36 13.31
C PRO A 269 13.81 -5.47 13.13
N ILE A 270 13.10 -5.63 14.24
CA ILE A 270 11.65 -5.47 14.36
C ILE A 270 11.38 -4.02 14.80
N TYR A 271 11.92 -3.62 15.95
CA TYR A 271 11.90 -2.24 16.44
C TYR A 271 13.20 -1.90 17.19
N TYR A 272 13.48 -0.61 17.31
CA TYR A 272 14.50 -0.05 18.18
C TYR A 272 13.85 0.88 19.21
N ASP A 273 14.22 0.72 20.47
CA ASP A 273 13.86 1.65 21.55
C ASP A 273 15.10 2.48 21.94
N PRO A 274 15.11 3.80 21.64
CA PRO A 274 16.26 4.65 21.94
C PRO A 274 16.40 5.02 23.41
N LEU A 275 15.34 4.92 24.23
CA LEU A 275 15.39 5.31 25.65
C LEU A 275 16.19 4.31 26.49
N ILE A 276 16.07 3.03 26.13
CA ILE A 276 16.78 1.91 26.77
C ILE A 276 17.91 1.33 25.90
N ASP A 277 18.18 1.96 24.76
CA ASP A 277 19.11 1.50 23.72
C ASP A 277 18.96 -0.01 23.41
N HIS A 278 17.72 -0.41 23.11
CA HIS A 278 17.35 -1.81 22.87
C HIS A 278 16.96 -2.07 21.42
N ILE A 279 17.57 -3.08 20.81
CA ILE A 279 17.12 -3.63 19.53
C ILE A 279 16.34 -4.91 19.77
N HIS A 280 15.11 -4.91 19.31
CA HIS A 280 14.30 -6.10 19.19
C HIS A 280 14.38 -6.60 17.75
N ALA A 281 14.77 -7.86 17.54
CA ALA A 281 15.08 -8.40 16.23
C ALA A 281 14.54 -9.81 16.05
N ALA A 282 14.39 -10.22 14.79
CA ALA A 282 14.10 -11.59 14.40
C ALA A 282 15.15 -12.09 13.41
N GLY A 283 15.16 -13.40 13.17
CA GLY A 283 16.02 -14.01 12.16
C GLY A 283 15.80 -13.46 10.74
N PRO A 284 16.59 -13.90 9.76
CA PRO A 284 16.67 -13.26 8.45
C PRO A 284 15.36 -13.24 7.65
N SER A 285 14.43 -14.15 7.97
CA SER A 285 13.10 -14.17 7.34
C SER A 285 12.32 -12.87 7.59
N ASN A 286 12.49 -12.21 8.73
CA ASN A 286 11.78 -10.95 9.01
C ASN A 286 12.15 -9.81 8.03
N GLY A 287 13.26 -9.92 7.29
CA GLY A 287 13.58 -8.97 6.22
C GLY A 287 12.49 -8.82 5.16
N LEU A 288 11.62 -9.82 4.99
CA LEU A 288 10.48 -9.77 4.07
C LEU A 288 9.49 -8.63 4.41
N THR A 289 9.27 -8.34 5.70
CA THR A 289 8.31 -7.32 6.14
C THR A 289 8.74 -5.91 5.73
N ILE A 290 10.05 -5.71 5.55
CA ILE A 290 10.67 -4.44 5.16
C ILE A 290 10.88 -4.37 3.64
N ALA A 291 11.28 -5.50 3.02
CA ALA A 291 11.65 -5.55 1.60
C ALA A 291 10.56 -5.00 0.66
N PHE A 292 9.29 -5.30 0.93
CA PHE A 292 8.16 -4.82 0.12
C PHE A 292 8.07 -3.28 0.05
N TYR A 293 8.37 -2.59 1.14
CA TYR A 293 8.35 -1.13 1.20
C TYR A 293 9.66 -0.52 0.75
N MET A 294 10.77 -1.20 1.00
CA MET A 294 12.11 -0.74 0.67
C MET A 294 12.42 -0.86 -0.83
N MET A 295 11.81 -1.81 -1.55
CA MET A 295 12.17 -2.10 -2.94
C MET A 295 12.12 -0.92 -3.92
N PRO A 296 11.21 0.09 -3.82
CA PRO A 296 11.26 1.25 -4.71
C PRO A 296 12.31 2.30 -4.29
N GLN A 297 12.82 2.21 -3.06
CA GLN A 297 13.66 3.22 -2.41
C GLN A 297 15.14 2.78 -2.34
N ASP A 298 15.39 1.52 -2.00
CA ASP A 298 16.69 0.83 -2.07
C ASP A 298 16.49 -0.59 -2.65
N PRO A 299 16.45 -0.72 -3.98
CA PRO A 299 16.16 -2.00 -4.64
C PRO A 299 17.20 -3.09 -4.31
N ALA A 300 18.47 -2.71 -4.19
CA ALA A 300 19.56 -3.66 -3.98
C ALA A 300 19.49 -4.27 -2.58
N PHE A 301 19.25 -3.44 -1.56
CA PHE A 301 19.13 -3.95 -0.19
C PHE A 301 17.81 -4.70 0.02
N ALA A 302 16.70 -4.23 -0.55
CA ALA A 302 15.44 -4.95 -0.52
C ALA A 302 15.54 -6.35 -1.15
N GLU A 303 16.20 -6.48 -2.30
CA GLU A 303 16.42 -7.77 -2.95
C GLU A 303 17.27 -8.70 -2.08
N PHE A 304 18.33 -8.17 -1.45
CA PHE A 304 19.15 -8.92 -0.53
C PHE A 304 18.33 -9.46 0.67
N LEU A 305 17.47 -8.63 1.27
CA LEU A 305 16.58 -9.04 2.36
C LEU A 305 15.60 -10.13 1.89
N TYR A 306 14.95 -9.93 0.75
CA TYR A 306 14.00 -10.88 0.16
C TYR A 306 14.66 -12.24 -0.14
N ARG A 307 15.77 -12.26 -0.88
CA ARG A 307 16.44 -13.51 -1.27
C ARG A 307 16.95 -14.28 -0.05
N THR A 308 17.43 -13.57 0.96
CA THR A 308 17.86 -14.19 2.21
C THR A 308 16.68 -14.81 2.96
N ALA A 309 15.55 -14.10 3.04
CA ALA A 309 14.33 -14.62 3.64
C ALA A 309 13.83 -15.88 2.91
N VAL A 310 13.72 -15.83 1.58
CA VAL A 310 13.30 -16.96 0.72
C VAL A 310 14.16 -18.19 0.98
N LYS A 311 15.49 -18.05 0.96
CA LYS A 311 16.44 -19.15 1.18
C LYS A 311 16.30 -19.72 2.59
N LYS A 312 16.15 -18.87 3.60
CA LYS A 312 15.96 -19.30 5.01
C LYS A 312 14.66 -20.07 5.19
N LEU A 313 13.59 -19.64 4.52
CA LEU A 313 12.27 -20.28 4.55
C LEU A 313 12.27 -21.57 3.71
N GLY A 314 13.13 -21.66 2.70
CA GLY A 314 13.22 -22.73 1.72
C GLY A 314 12.11 -22.67 0.68
N TRP A 315 11.60 -21.46 0.38
CA TRP A 315 10.56 -21.24 -0.64
C TRP A 315 11.10 -21.37 -2.07
N ASP A 316 12.41 -21.33 -2.25
CA ASP A 316 13.13 -21.65 -3.50
C ASP A 316 13.35 -23.16 -3.70
N ASN A 317 13.33 -23.96 -2.62
CA ASN A 317 13.52 -25.41 -2.70
C ASN A 317 12.22 -26.12 -3.11
N VAL A 318 12.11 -26.52 -4.38
CA VAL A 318 10.94 -27.22 -4.95
C VAL A 318 10.58 -28.53 -4.25
N ASN A 319 11.52 -29.17 -3.56
CA ASN A 319 11.30 -30.42 -2.83
C ASN A 319 10.78 -30.21 -1.40
N LYS A 320 10.68 -28.96 -0.94
CA LYS A 320 10.23 -28.62 0.41
C LYS A 320 8.83 -28.01 0.38
N GLU A 321 7.88 -28.60 1.09
CA GLU A 321 6.52 -28.06 1.18
C GLU A 321 6.48 -26.61 1.73
N ILE A 322 5.60 -25.79 1.16
CA ILE A 322 5.25 -24.47 1.71
C ILE A 322 4.19 -24.67 2.79
N LYS A 323 4.46 -24.14 3.99
CA LYS A 323 3.55 -24.20 5.13
C LYS A 323 3.07 -22.82 5.52
N MET A 324 1.82 -22.74 5.97
CA MET A 324 1.26 -21.52 6.56
C MET A 324 2.16 -21.03 7.70
N LYS A 325 2.37 -19.72 7.76
CA LYS A 325 3.06 -19.08 8.88
C LYS A 325 2.06 -18.61 9.92
N PRO A 326 2.45 -18.50 11.20
CA PRO A 326 1.57 -18.03 12.26
C PRO A 326 0.90 -16.69 11.95
N GLU A 327 1.61 -15.80 11.25
CA GLU A 327 1.07 -14.56 10.69
C GLU A 327 0.79 -14.76 9.18
N PRO A 328 -0.48 -14.91 8.76
CA PRO A 328 -0.82 -15.15 7.34
C PRO A 328 -0.40 -14.01 6.41
N ARG A 329 -0.36 -12.78 6.93
CA ARG A 329 0.17 -11.61 6.23
C ARG A 329 1.57 -11.84 5.64
N PHE A 330 2.41 -12.60 6.34
CA PHE A 330 3.76 -12.93 5.90
C PHE A 330 3.77 -13.73 4.60
N MET A 331 2.75 -14.59 4.39
CA MET A 331 2.58 -15.35 3.15
C MET A 331 2.17 -14.44 1.97
N ALA A 332 1.26 -13.50 2.21
CA ALA A 332 0.83 -12.53 1.21
C ALA A 332 1.98 -11.60 0.77
N LEU A 333 2.77 -11.09 1.73
CA LEU A 333 3.97 -10.30 1.44
C LEU A 333 5.00 -11.09 0.63
N GLY A 334 5.20 -12.37 0.96
CA GLY A 334 6.08 -13.27 0.22
C GLY A 334 5.70 -13.37 -1.24
N LEU A 335 4.40 -13.59 -1.50
CA LEU A 335 3.86 -13.69 -2.85
C LEU A 335 3.98 -12.37 -3.61
N ALA A 336 3.65 -11.24 -2.98
CA ALA A 336 3.78 -9.92 -3.58
C ALA A 336 5.24 -9.59 -3.94
N CYS A 337 6.18 -9.84 -3.03
CA CYS A 337 7.62 -9.63 -3.28
C CYS A 337 8.14 -10.55 -4.40
N ALA A 338 7.76 -11.83 -4.39
CA ALA A 338 8.21 -12.78 -5.41
C ALA A 338 7.78 -12.36 -6.82
N LYS A 339 6.51 -11.95 -6.97
CA LYS A 339 6.01 -11.39 -8.23
C LYS A 339 6.78 -10.13 -8.62
N GLU A 340 6.93 -9.19 -7.70
CA GLU A 340 7.55 -7.90 -7.99
C GLU A 340 9.03 -8.04 -8.41
N PHE A 341 9.79 -8.92 -7.75
CA PHE A 341 11.17 -9.24 -8.13
C PHE A 341 11.29 -10.15 -9.36
N GLY A 342 10.19 -10.68 -9.89
CA GLY A 342 10.19 -11.62 -11.01
C GLY A 342 10.76 -13.00 -10.66
N ASP A 343 10.67 -13.40 -9.38
CA ASP A 343 11.07 -14.72 -8.90
C ASP A 343 9.99 -15.76 -9.22
N THR A 344 9.98 -16.21 -10.47
CA THR A 344 8.91 -17.06 -11.02
C THR A 344 8.77 -18.40 -10.30
N THR A 345 9.86 -18.97 -9.79
CA THR A 345 9.82 -20.23 -9.02
C THR A 345 9.10 -20.03 -7.70
N VAL A 346 9.48 -19.01 -6.92
CA VAL A 346 8.84 -18.75 -5.63
C VAL A 346 7.40 -18.28 -5.82
N GLU A 347 7.16 -17.40 -6.80
CA GLU A 347 5.82 -16.87 -7.10
C GLU A 347 4.85 -18.00 -7.42
N MET A 348 5.18 -18.89 -8.36
CA MET A 348 4.29 -19.98 -8.77
C MET A 348 3.89 -20.87 -7.59
N ARG A 349 4.85 -21.16 -6.70
CA ARG A 349 4.63 -22.02 -5.54
C ARG A 349 3.81 -21.33 -4.46
N LEU A 350 4.12 -20.09 -4.13
CA LEU A 350 3.33 -19.29 -3.17
C LEU A 350 1.93 -19.00 -3.70
N ARG A 351 1.76 -18.81 -5.01
CA ARG A 351 0.46 -18.63 -5.65
C ARG A 351 -0.39 -19.89 -5.53
N ALA A 352 0.17 -21.06 -5.87
CA ALA A 352 -0.52 -22.33 -5.68
C ALA A 352 -0.92 -22.56 -4.21
N PHE A 353 -0.03 -22.20 -3.28
CA PHE A 353 -0.35 -22.22 -1.85
C PHE A 353 -1.50 -21.26 -1.50
N ALA A 354 -1.48 -20.02 -1.98
CA ALA A 354 -2.51 -19.03 -1.71
C ALA A 354 -3.88 -19.47 -2.25
N GLU A 355 -3.96 -20.00 -3.47
CA GLU A 355 -5.22 -20.52 -4.03
C GLU A 355 -5.82 -21.64 -3.18
N ALA A 356 -4.97 -22.49 -2.60
CA ALA A 356 -5.41 -23.61 -1.77
C ALA A 356 -5.74 -23.23 -0.31
N ASN A 357 -5.14 -22.15 0.23
CA ASN A 357 -5.15 -21.89 1.68
C ASN A 357 -5.69 -20.51 2.08
N PHE A 358 -5.78 -19.54 1.17
CA PHE A 358 -6.29 -18.20 1.51
C PHE A 358 -7.81 -18.08 1.36
N GLU A 359 -8.49 -19.14 0.92
CA GLU A 359 -9.94 -19.15 0.64
C GLU A 359 -10.38 -17.98 -0.27
N PRO A 360 -9.96 -17.97 -1.54
CA PRO A 360 -10.47 -16.99 -2.51
C PRO A 360 -11.98 -17.19 -2.73
N ARG A 361 -12.80 -16.16 -2.48
CA ARG A 361 -14.26 -16.25 -2.57
C ARG A 361 -14.84 -15.05 -3.35
N TRP A 362 -15.87 -15.35 -4.13
CA TRP A 362 -16.77 -14.35 -4.73
C TRP A 362 -17.99 -14.16 -3.83
N PHE A 363 -18.46 -12.92 -3.67
CA PHE A 363 -19.52 -12.60 -2.73
C PHE A 363 -20.31 -11.33 -3.08
N GLY A 364 -21.38 -11.10 -2.30
CA GLY A 364 -22.32 -9.99 -2.49
C GLY A 364 -23.30 -10.24 -3.63
N GLU A 365 -24.13 -9.24 -3.89
CA GLU A 365 -25.15 -9.32 -4.95
C GLU A 365 -24.48 -9.59 -6.31
N ASN A 366 -25.05 -10.50 -7.10
CA ASN A 366 -24.52 -10.96 -8.39
C ASN A 366 -23.08 -11.52 -8.36
N ASN A 367 -22.52 -11.85 -7.18
CA ASN A 367 -21.14 -12.33 -7.01
C ASN A 367 -20.08 -11.39 -7.64
N ILE A 368 -20.29 -10.08 -7.56
CA ILE A 368 -19.41 -9.09 -8.20
C ILE A 368 -18.21 -8.70 -7.34
N ASN A 369 -18.21 -9.05 -6.05
CA ASN A 369 -17.12 -8.75 -5.13
C ASN A 369 -16.21 -9.97 -4.97
N PHE A 370 -14.92 -9.75 -4.73
CA PHE A 370 -13.93 -10.80 -4.51
C PHE A 370 -13.06 -10.48 -3.28
N GLY A 371 -12.60 -11.51 -2.56
CA GLY A 371 -11.68 -11.37 -1.43
C GLY A 371 -11.08 -12.70 -0.97
N TYR A 372 -10.15 -12.63 -0.02
CA TYR A 372 -9.48 -13.79 0.61
C TYR A 372 -9.86 -13.88 2.10
N TRP A 373 -10.27 -15.06 2.58
CA TRP A 373 -10.85 -15.27 3.91
C TRP A 373 -9.92 -15.95 4.93
N PHE A 374 -8.86 -16.62 4.47
CA PHE A 374 -7.85 -17.24 5.33
C PHE A 374 -8.37 -18.26 6.36
N ASN A 375 -9.54 -18.87 6.15
CA ASN A 375 -10.18 -19.86 7.04
C ASN A 375 -10.53 -19.31 8.44
N LEU A 376 -10.87 -18.03 8.53
CA LEU A 376 -11.21 -17.39 9.82
C LEU A 376 -12.69 -17.51 10.22
N ASP A 377 -13.54 -18.04 9.34
CA ASP A 377 -15.01 -18.09 9.52
C ASP A 377 -15.65 -16.71 9.77
N GLU A 378 -15.14 -15.70 9.06
CA GLU A 378 -15.61 -14.30 9.16
C GLU A 378 -16.64 -13.95 8.10
N LYS A 379 -17.50 -12.98 8.41
CA LYS A 379 -18.52 -12.48 7.48
C LYS A 379 -17.92 -11.73 6.28
N TRP A 380 -16.79 -11.07 6.49
CA TRP A 380 -16.10 -10.25 5.49
C TRP A 380 -14.65 -10.72 5.34
N PRO A 381 -14.00 -10.50 4.18
CA PRO A 381 -12.61 -10.88 4.03
C PRO A 381 -11.74 -10.06 4.99
N ARG A 382 -10.67 -10.67 5.49
CA ARG A 382 -9.76 -9.99 6.41
C ARG A 382 -8.98 -8.90 5.67
N GLY A 383 -9.38 -7.65 5.88
CA GLY A 383 -9.03 -6.49 5.04
C GLY A 383 -7.55 -6.36 4.72
N GLN A 384 -6.69 -6.26 5.74
CA GLN A 384 -5.23 -6.10 5.58
C GLN A 384 -4.61 -7.24 4.76
N TRP A 385 -4.84 -8.48 5.19
CA TRP A 385 -4.23 -9.65 4.57
C TRP A 385 -4.74 -9.87 3.14
N ALA A 386 -6.03 -9.65 2.91
CA ALA A 386 -6.64 -9.74 1.59
C ALA A 386 -6.08 -8.65 0.66
N ALA A 387 -5.96 -7.41 1.13
CA ALA A 387 -5.40 -6.30 0.36
C ALA A 387 -3.96 -6.57 -0.09
N LEU A 388 -3.11 -7.09 0.81
CA LEU A 388 -1.74 -7.48 0.46
C LEU A 388 -1.70 -8.66 -0.52
N ALA A 389 -2.58 -9.66 -0.37
CA ALA A 389 -2.66 -10.76 -1.33
C ALA A 389 -3.04 -10.25 -2.73
N MET A 390 -3.90 -9.23 -2.81
CA MET A 390 -4.29 -8.59 -4.08
C MET A 390 -3.13 -7.89 -4.80
N MET A 391 -2.05 -7.50 -4.13
CA MET A 391 -0.85 -6.99 -4.82
C MET A 391 -0.28 -7.99 -5.83
N ALA A 392 -0.41 -9.30 -5.54
CA ALA A 392 0.01 -10.35 -6.45
C ALA A 392 -0.88 -10.53 -7.68
N GLU A 393 -2.08 -9.96 -7.69
CA GLU A 393 -3.03 -10.07 -8.80
C GLU A 393 -2.86 -8.95 -9.85
N VAL A 394 -2.28 -7.81 -9.46
CA VAL A 394 -2.25 -6.60 -10.30
C VAL A 394 -0.89 -6.29 -10.90
N GLY A 395 -0.85 -5.96 -12.19
CA GLY A 395 0.38 -5.53 -12.85
C GLY A 395 1.37 -6.67 -13.12
N LYS A 396 2.52 -6.31 -13.70
CA LYS A 396 3.65 -7.19 -13.99
C LYS A 396 4.76 -7.03 -12.94
N SER A 397 5.82 -7.84 -13.02
CA SER A 397 7.02 -7.62 -12.21
C SER A 397 7.57 -6.19 -12.40
N GLY A 398 8.07 -5.59 -11.32
CA GLY A 398 8.55 -4.21 -11.30
C GLY A 398 7.47 -3.14 -11.24
N ALA A 399 6.17 -3.48 -11.25
CA ALA A 399 5.09 -2.49 -11.29
C ALA A 399 5.03 -1.64 -10.02
N TRP A 400 5.20 -2.27 -8.84
CA TRP A 400 5.22 -1.54 -7.57
C TRP A 400 6.38 -0.56 -7.48
N SER A 401 7.58 -1.00 -7.89
CA SER A 401 8.76 -0.14 -7.88
C SER A 401 8.69 0.99 -8.92
N ASN A 402 8.01 0.76 -10.05
CA ASN A 402 7.84 1.77 -11.09
C ASN A 402 6.85 2.86 -10.70
N LEU A 403 5.82 2.54 -9.92
CA LEU A 403 4.87 3.52 -9.39
C LEU A 403 5.57 4.71 -8.70
N PHE A 404 6.64 4.44 -7.95
CA PHE A 404 7.39 5.47 -7.22
C PHE A 404 8.59 6.03 -7.99
N ARG A 405 9.30 5.19 -8.76
CA ARG A 405 10.54 5.61 -9.44
C ARG A 405 10.31 6.20 -10.83
N ASN A 406 9.26 5.78 -11.51
CA ASN A 406 8.90 6.20 -12.87
C ASN A 406 7.37 6.39 -12.98
N PRO A 407 6.76 7.25 -12.13
CA PRO A 407 5.31 7.44 -12.15
C PRO A 407 4.83 7.85 -13.53
N ASN A 408 3.75 7.24 -14.01
CA ASN A 408 3.12 7.59 -15.26
C ASN A 408 2.32 8.90 -15.09
N LEU A 409 2.97 10.04 -15.30
CA LEU A 409 2.33 11.36 -15.26
C LEU A 409 1.79 11.81 -16.64
N GLU A 410 2.27 11.23 -17.74
CA GLU A 410 1.79 11.52 -19.10
C GLU A 410 0.31 11.19 -19.28
N LYS A 411 -0.22 10.26 -18.48
CA LYS A 411 -1.66 9.90 -18.46
C LYS A 411 -2.59 11.08 -18.18
N PHE A 412 -2.10 12.20 -17.65
CA PHE A 412 -2.90 13.41 -17.42
C PHE A 412 -3.10 14.24 -18.68
N ASP A 413 -2.25 14.07 -19.69
CA ASP A 413 -2.35 14.77 -20.99
C ASP A 413 -2.93 13.87 -22.08
N ALA A 414 -3.05 12.56 -21.81
CA ALA A 414 -3.60 11.58 -22.73
C ALA A 414 -5.14 11.55 -22.76
N PRO A 415 -5.75 11.07 -23.86
CA PRO A 415 -7.18 10.81 -23.92
C PRO A 415 -7.66 9.95 -22.75
N THR A 416 -8.73 10.38 -22.08
CA THR A 416 -9.21 9.81 -20.82
C THR A 416 -10.67 9.39 -20.94
N LEU A 417 -11.00 8.19 -20.46
CA LEU A 417 -12.35 7.67 -20.27
C LEU A 417 -12.93 8.19 -18.95
N GLU A 418 -14.12 8.77 -19.01
CA GLU A 418 -14.87 9.34 -17.89
C GLU A 418 -16.36 8.96 -17.94
N GLY A 419 -17.06 9.08 -16.82
CA GLY A 419 -18.50 8.89 -16.72
C GLY A 419 -18.96 7.43 -16.75
N VAL A 420 -18.10 6.48 -16.34
CA VAL A 420 -18.48 5.06 -16.28
C VAL A 420 -19.44 4.82 -15.11
N ASP A 421 -20.60 4.17 -15.35
CA ASP A 421 -21.54 3.74 -14.30
C ASP A 421 -20.98 2.56 -13.49
N PHE A 422 -19.98 2.83 -12.66
CA PHE A 422 -19.37 1.86 -11.76
C PHE A 422 -20.24 1.66 -10.51
N PRO A 423 -20.43 0.43 -9.98
CA PRO A 423 -19.86 -0.85 -10.42
C PRO A 423 -20.72 -1.63 -11.43
N ASN A 424 -21.79 -1.03 -11.99
CA ASN A 424 -22.65 -1.71 -12.96
C ASN A 424 -21.93 -2.03 -14.29
N ILE A 425 -20.95 -1.20 -14.63
CA ILE A 425 -20.01 -1.36 -15.74
C ILE A 425 -18.59 -1.31 -15.16
N LEU A 426 -17.82 -2.36 -15.40
CA LEU A 426 -16.42 -2.46 -14.99
C LEU A 426 -15.51 -2.14 -16.17
N VAL A 427 -14.36 -1.53 -15.91
CA VAL A 427 -13.35 -1.24 -16.93
C VAL A 427 -12.19 -2.23 -16.74
N SER A 428 -12.12 -3.26 -17.60
CA SER A 428 -11.01 -4.21 -17.54
C SER A 428 -9.79 -3.71 -18.31
N GLN A 429 -9.97 -2.81 -19.27
CA GLN A 429 -8.90 -2.21 -20.08
C GLN A 429 -9.26 -0.77 -20.43
N ALA A 430 -8.28 0.14 -20.32
CA ALA A 430 -8.35 1.52 -20.79
C ALA A 430 -6.92 2.02 -21.03
N PHE A 431 -6.43 1.89 -22.26
CA PHE A 431 -5.01 2.10 -22.59
C PHE A 431 -4.83 2.84 -23.92
N ASN A 432 -4.04 3.92 -23.89
CA ASN A 432 -3.62 4.65 -25.09
C ASN A 432 -2.39 3.96 -25.73
N ASP A 433 -2.50 3.50 -26.97
CA ASP A 433 -1.39 3.03 -27.80
C ASP A 433 -0.89 4.20 -28.67
N PRO A 434 0.23 4.87 -28.30
CA PRO A 434 0.75 6.02 -29.04
C PRO A 434 1.24 5.64 -30.45
N ASP A 435 1.66 4.38 -30.67
CA ASP A 435 2.15 3.93 -31.98
C ASP A 435 1.00 3.87 -33.01
N LYS A 436 -0.17 3.44 -32.54
CA LYS A 436 -1.39 3.33 -33.36
C LYS A 436 -2.31 4.54 -33.26
N GLN A 437 -2.03 5.42 -32.31
CA GLN A 437 -2.86 6.56 -31.96
C GLN A 437 -4.29 6.16 -31.58
N THR A 438 -4.43 5.02 -30.88
CA THR A 438 -5.73 4.50 -30.44
C THR A 438 -5.85 4.45 -28.92
N LEU A 439 -7.02 4.79 -28.41
CA LEU A 439 -7.48 4.43 -27.07
C LEU A 439 -8.26 3.12 -27.15
N ASN A 440 -7.82 2.11 -26.40
CA ASN A 440 -8.40 0.77 -26.39
C ASN A 440 -9.09 0.54 -25.04
N ILE A 441 -10.39 0.25 -25.07
CA ILE A 441 -11.23 0.11 -23.88
C ILE A 441 -11.95 -1.25 -23.91
N LYS A 442 -12.01 -1.92 -22.76
CA LYS A 442 -12.89 -3.09 -22.55
C LYS A 442 -13.76 -2.86 -21.34
N LEU A 443 -15.06 -2.92 -21.58
CA LEU A 443 -16.09 -2.76 -20.56
C LEU A 443 -16.77 -4.10 -20.30
N LYS A 444 -17.15 -4.34 -19.04
CA LYS A 444 -17.90 -5.53 -18.62
C LYS A 444 -19.14 -5.16 -17.84
N SER A 445 -20.26 -5.75 -18.19
CA SER A 445 -21.52 -5.51 -17.48
C SER A 445 -21.68 -6.48 -16.31
N THR A 446 -22.01 -5.97 -15.13
CA THR A 446 -22.23 -6.80 -13.92
C THR A 446 -23.68 -6.87 -13.51
N ASN A 447 -24.50 -5.92 -13.97
CA ASN A 447 -25.89 -5.79 -13.56
C ASN A 447 -26.84 -6.37 -14.62
N LYS A 448 -27.24 -7.63 -14.43
CA LYS A 448 -28.19 -8.33 -15.32
C LYS A 448 -29.54 -7.62 -15.42
N ALA A 449 -29.99 -6.90 -14.39
CA ALA A 449 -31.26 -6.18 -14.43
C ALA A 449 -31.23 -4.95 -15.36
N LYS A 450 -30.03 -4.45 -15.69
CA LYS A 450 -29.81 -3.37 -16.66
C LYS A 450 -29.43 -3.87 -18.05
N GLU A 451 -29.37 -5.19 -18.26
CA GLU A 451 -29.05 -5.79 -19.56
C GLU A 451 -29.98 -5.22 -20.66
N ASN A 452 -29.40 -4.88 -21.82
CA ASN A 452 -30.05 -4.19 -22.94
C ASN A 452 -30.54 -2.74 -22.69
N ARG A 453 -30.23 -2.13 -21.54
CA ARG A 453 -30.32 -0.67 -21.38
C ARG A 453 -29.09 0.01 -21.96
N TYR A 454 -29.18 1.32 -22.10
CA TYR A 454 -28.07 2.16 -22.55
C TYR A 454 -27.49 2.99 -21.40
N SER A 455 -26.20 3.25 -21.48
CA SER A 455 -25.46 4.21 -20.66
C SER A 455 -24.63 5.11 -21.58
N LYS A 456 -23.95 6.09 -21.01
CA LYS A 456 -23.11 7.04 -21.74
C LYS A 456 -21.76 7.13 -21.07
N ILE A 457 -20.71 7.15 -21.88
CA ILE A 457 -19.34 7.41 -21.42
C ILE A 457 -18.78 8.59 -22.21
N SER A 458 -17.82 9.28 -21.63
CA SER A 458 -17.12 10.38 -22.28
C SER A 458 -15.66 10.05 -22.50
N ILE A 459 -15.10 10.47 -23.63
CA ILE A 459 -13.66 10.52 -23.85
C ILE A 459 -13.25 11.98 -23.94
N THR A 460 -12.35 12.40 -23.05
CA THR A 460 -11.82 13.77 -22.97
C THR A 460 -10.37 13.82 -23.45
N LYS A 461 -9.83 15.04 -23.61
CA LYS A 461 -8.42 15.29 -23.99
C LYS A 461 -8.03 14.70 -25.34
N ILE A 462 -8.98 14.64 -26.27
CA ILE A 462 -8.73 14.24 -27.66
C ILE A 462 -8.03 15.41 -28.38
N PRO A 463 -6.87 15.19 -29.00
CA PRO A 463 -6.11 16.25 -29.66
C PRO A 463 -6.81 16.77 -30.93
N ASP A 464 -7.44 15.88 -31.70
CA ASP A 464 -8.13 16.24 -32.95
C ASP A 464 -9.41 15.44 -33.15
N LEU A 465 -10.55 16.12 -32.97
CA LEU A 465 -11.88 15.54 -33.14
C LEU A 465 -12.21 15.17 -34.59
N SER A 466 -11.57 15.79 -35.58
CA SER A 466 -11.83 15.50 -37.00
C SER A 466 -11.31 14.12 -37.42
N SER A 467 -10.41 13.57 -36.62
CA SER A 467 -9.76 12.29 -36.88
C SER A 467 -10.48 11.09 -36.26
N ILE A 468 -11.47 11.33 -35.38
CA ILE A 468 -12.12 10.28 -34.59
C ILE A 468 -12.74 9.20 -35.48
N ARG A 469 -12.36 7.96 -35.20
CA ARG A 469 -13.00 6.74 -35.71
C ARG A 469 -13.13 5.76 -34.58
N ILE A 470 -14.34 5.26 -34.37
CA ILE A 470 -14.63 4.31 -33.29
C ILE A 470 -14.99 2.98 -33.92
N LYS A 471 -14.38 1.91 -33.43
CA LYS A 471 -14.86 0.55 -33.66
C LYS A 471 -15.39 -0.02 -32.36
N ARG A 472 -16.55 -0.67 -32.44
CA ARG A 472 -17.11 -1.51 -31.40
C ARG A 472 -17.04 -2.96 -31.87
N ASP A 473 -16.36 -3.80 -31.10
CA ASP A 473 -16.21 -5.23 -31.37
C ASP A 473 -15.70 -5.51 -32.81
N GLY A 474 -14.83 -4.63 -33.32
CA GLY A 474 -14.23 -4.70 -34.66
C GLY A 474 -15.02 -4.00 -35.78
N TYR A 475 -16.26 -3.56 -35.54
CA TYR A 475 -17.11 -2.90 -36.54
C TYR A 475 -17.19 -1.40 -36.30
N LEU A 476 -17.33 -0.62 -37.38
CA LEU A 476 -17.52 0.85 -37.28
C LEU A 476 -18.71 1.17 -36.35
N TYR A 477 -18.52 2.16 -35.48
CA TYR A 477 -19.51 2.55 -34.49
C TYR A 477 -19.75 4.05 -34.49
N ASP A 478 -20.96 4.45 -34.89
CA ASP A 478 -21.32 5.86 -35.13
C ASP A 478 -22.24 6.45 -34.04
N MET A 479 -22.53 5.69 -32.98
CA MET A 479 -23.36 6.14 -31.85
C MET A 479 -22.55 6.98 -30.86
N TRP A 480 -22.05 8.11 -31.34
CA TRP A 480 -21.28 9.07 -30.55
C TRP A 480 -21.51 10.49 -31.07
N ARG A 481 -21.18 11.49 -30.25
CA ARG A 481 -21.25 12.91 -30.62
C ARG A 481 -20.14 13.71 -29.95
N ALA A 482 -19.68 14.78 -30.60
CA ALA A 482 -18.81 15.76 -29.96
C ALA A 482 -19.60 16.55 -28.90
N THR A 483 -19.01 16.74 -27.73
CA THR A 483 -19.64 17.46 -26.59
C THR A 483 -18.89 18.73 -26.20
N GLY A 484 -17.70 18.96 -26.74
CA GLY A 484 -16.90 20.15 -26.48
C GLY A 484 -15.58 20.12 -27.26
N LYS A 485 -14.67 21.04 -26.95
CA LYS A 485 -13.33 21.05 -27.54
C LYS A 485 -12.53 19.85 -27.00
N GLY A 486 -12.26 18.88 -27.86
CA GLY A 486 -11.46 17.69 -27.50
C GLY A 486 -12.22 16.64 -26.68
N SER A 487 -13.57 16.65 -26.71
CA SER A 487 -14.38 15.67 -26.01
C SER A 487 -15.51 15.10 -26.87
N ILE A 488 -15.77 13.81 -26.67
CA ILE A 488 -16.91 13.09 -27.26
C ILE A 488 -17.68 12.34 -26.18
N GLU A 489 -18.96 12.11 -26.43
CA GLU A 489 -19.81 11.19 -25.69
C GLU A 489 -20.16 10.00 -26.59
N ILE A 490 -20.08 8.80 -26.04
CA ILE A 490 -20.36 7.53 -26.73
C ILE A 490 -21.51 6.85 -26.01
N ASP A 491 -22.55 6.51 -26.74
CA ASP A 491 -23.63 5.67 -26.22
C ASP A 491 -23.11 4.23 -26.12
N ILE A 492 -23.34 3.56 -25.00
CA ILE A 492 -22.96 2.17 -24.78
C ILE A 492 -24.15 1.38 -24.25
N SER A 493 -24.14 0.06 -24.42
CA SER A 493 -25.11 -0.83 -23.76
C SER A 493 -24.51 -1.44 -22.50
N TYR A 494 -25.35 -1.87 -21.55
CA TYR A 494 -24.92 -2.73 -20.44
C TYR A 494 -24.63 -4.15 -20.94
N SER A 495 -23.52 -4.30 -21.65
CA SER A 495 -22.99 -5.54 -22.20
C SER A 495 -21.47 -5.50 -22.21
N ASP A 496 -20.83 -6.65 -22.31
CA ASP A 496 -19.40 -6.72 -22.55
C ASP A 496 -19.10 -6.17 -23.94
N ILE A 497 -18.22 -5.17 -24.03
CA ILE A 497 -17.86 -4.53 -25.30
C ILE A 497 -16.38 -4.16 -25.33
N GLU A 498 -15.82 -4.17 -26.53
CA GLU A 498 -14.49 -3.64 -26.84
C GLU A 498 -14.61 -2.41 -27.75
N LEU A 499 -13.97 -1.31 -27.35
CA LEU A 499 -13.89 -0.08 -28.14
C LEU A 499 -12.43 0.17 -28.55
N GLU A 500 -12.21 0.35 -29.85
CA GLU A 500 -10.97 0.90 -30.41
C GLU A 500 -11.29 2.29 -30.96
N ILE A 501 -10.75 3.32 -30.31
CA ILE A 501 -11.01 4.72 -30.63
C ILE A 501 -9.73 5.32 -31.19
N TYR A 502 -9.69 5.65 -32.47
CA TYR A 502 -8.60 6.42 -33.02
C TYR A 502 -8.71 7.87 -32.53
N THR A 503 -7.74 8.33 -31.74
CA THR A 503 -7.75 9.66 -31.11
C THR A 503 -6.76 10.64 -31.74
N GLY A 504 -5.85 10.14 -32.58
CA GLY A 504 -4.74 10.93 -33.12
C GLY A 504 -3.63 11.25 -32.10
N TRP A 505 -3.77 10.81 -30.84
CA TRP A 505 -2.79 11.03 -29.80
C TRP A 505 -1.57 10.10 -29.96
N SER A 506 -0.38 10.67 -30.08
CA SER A 506 0.87 9.92 -30.32
C SER A 506 1.88 10.01 -29.17
N GLY A 507 1.43 10.37 -27.97
CA GLY A 507 2.32 10.74 -26.87
C GLY A 507 2.93 12.14 -27.02
N GLU A 508 3.53 12.65 -25.94
CA GLU A 508 4.28 13.91 -25.98
C GLU A 508 5.57 13.77 -26.82
N LYS A 509 5.73 14.57 -27.88
CA LYS A 509 7.05 14.79 -28.50
C LYS A 509 7.88 15.69 -27.57
N LYS A 510 8.78 15.07 -26.80
CA LYS A 510 9.82 15.67 -25.94
C LYS A 510 9.34 16.42 -24.68
N ARG A 511 9.30 15.70 -23.55
CA ARG A 511 9.99 16.23 -22.36
C ARG A 511 11.49 16.03 -22.56
N GLY A 512 12.27 17.09 -22.33
CA GLY A 512 13.72 17.05 -22.37
C GLY A 512 14.27 15.89 -21.54
N GLU A 513 15.42 15.38 -21.95
CA GLU A 513 16.13 14.27 -21.34
C GLU A 513 16.12 14.35 -19.80
N PHE A 514 15.24 13.57 -19.15
CA PHE A 514 15.47 13.15 -17.78
C PHE A 514 16.35 11.90 -17.83
N ASN A 515 17.62 12.10 -18.19
CA ASN A 515 18.65 11.11 -17.99
C ASN A 515 19.38 11.41 -16.66
N LYS A 516 19.18 10.48 -15.73
CA LYS A 516 20.14 10.01 -14.72
C LYS A 516 20.78 11.08 -13.80
N ILE A 517 20.31 11.08 -12.56
CA ILE A 517 21.22 10.92 -11.42
C ILE A 517 20.76 9.68 -10.64
N ILE A 518 21.07 8.51 -11.17
CA ILE A 518 21.46 7.42 -10.29
C ILE A 518 22.97 7.42 -10.38
N ASN A 519 23.62 7.94 -9.34
CA ASN A 519 25.03 7.63 -9.11
C ASN A 519 25.14 6.11 -8.97
N LYS A 520 25.41 5.43 -10.09
CA LYS A 520 26.08 4.14 -10.10
C LYS A 520 27.56 4.40 -9.88
N ASP A 521 27.89 4.87 -8.69
CA ASP A 521 29.22 4.88 -8.11
C ASP A 521 29.05 5.23 -6.63
N ASN A 522 28.72 4.19 -5.86
CA ASN A 522 29.05 4.05 -4.43
C ASN A 522 28.76 2.61 -4.00
N LEU A 523 29.40 1.67 -4.70
CA LEU A 523 29.67 0.32 -4.18
C LEU A 523 31.18 0.18 -4.00
N SER A 524 31.79 1.10 -3.24
CA SER A 524 33.20 0.98 -2.84
C SER A 524 33.57 1.94 -1.71
N SER A 525 32.83 1.92 -0.61
CA SER A 525 33.44 2.13 0.71
C SER A 525 32.46 1.69 1.79
N ILE A 526 32.52 0.41 2.16
CA ILE A 526 32.18 0.05 3.54
C ILE A 526 33.31 0.69 4.35
N SER A 527 33.11 1.94 4.77
CA SER A 527 33.96 2.49 5.81
C SER A 527 33.76 1.58 7.01
N SER A 528 34.85 1.06 7.54
CA SER A 528 34.89 0.35 8.81
C SER A 528 34.64 1.36 9.92
N GLY A 529 33.43 1.94 9.94
CA GLY A 529 32.90 2.65 11.08
C GLY A 529 32.82 1.66 12.23
N ILE A 530 33.23 2.09 13.41
CA ILE A 530 33.08 1.32 14.64
C ILE A 530 31.61 0.90 14.73
N ILE A 531 31.35 -0.41 14.68
CA ILE A 531 30.01 -0.97 14.85
C ILE A 531 29.61 -0.66 16.30
N GLN A 532 28.88 0.44 16.50
CA GLN A 532 28.24 0.70 17.78
C GLN A 532 27.11 -0.31 17.94
N ARG A 533 27.40 -1.36 18.72
CA ARG A 533 26.40 -2.36 19.09
C ARG A 533 25.46 -1.75 20.14
N PRO A 534 24.15 -2.03 20.07
CA PRO A 534 23.22 -1.57 21.10
C PRO A 534 23.62 -2.13 22.46
N GLN A 535 23.27 -1.42 23.54
CA GLN A 535 23.43 -1.93 24.90
C GLN A 535 22.59 -3.18 25.15
N SER A 536 21.42 -3.29 24.50
CA SER A 536 20.52 -4.42 24.65
C SER A 536 20.05 -4.98 23.30
N LEU A 537 20.02 -6.31 23.16
CA LEU A 537 19.56 -7.01 21.96
C LEU A 537 18.76 -8.25 22.35
N LYS A 538 17.55 -8.39 21.79
CA LYS A 538 16.77 -9.63 21.83
C LYS A 538 16.51 -10.13 20.41
N ILE A 539 16.93 -11.36 20.13
CA ILE A 539 16.63 -12.04 18.86
C ILE A 539 15.56 -13.10 19.12
N ILE A 540 14.35 -12.85 18.64
CA ILE A 540 13.25 -13.81 18.80
C ILE A 540 13.44 -15.01 17.88
N LYS A 541 13.14 -16.20 18.41
CA LYS A 541 13.12 -17.44 17.64
C LYS A 541 11.70 -17.68 17.15
N THR A 542 11.42 -17.39 15.88
CA THR A 542 10.12 -17.66 15.25
C THR A 542 9.88 -19.16 14.96
N SER A 543 10.49 -20.07 15.73
CA SER A 543 10.50 -21.52 15.48
C SER A 543 9.44 -22.31 16.28
N SER A 544 8.56 -21.65 17.02
CA SER A 544 7.48 -22.30 17.75
C SER A 544 6.14 -22.13 17.02
N CYS A 545 5.60 -23.24 16.53
CA CYS A 545 4.22 -23.42 16.05
C CYS A 545 3.24 -22.97 17.16
N PRO A 546 2.40 -21.94 17.00
CA PRO A 546 1.26 -21.69 17.88
C PRO A 546 0.04 -22.46 17.36
N CYS A 547 0.24 -23.71 17.01
CA CYS A 547 -0.78 -24.57 16.41
C CYS A 547 -1.77 -25.10 17.48
N CYS A 548 -1.68 -24.61 18.73
CA CYS A 548 -2.49 -25.05 19.88
C CYS A 548 -2.78 -23.95 20.93
N ALA A 549 -2.81 -22.66 20.57
CA ALA A 549 -3.31 -21.63 21.49
C ALA A 549 -4.78 -21.30 21.16
N SER A 550 -5.68 -22.15 21.68
CA SER A 550 -7.08 -21.88 22.02
C SER A 550 -7.93 -21.06 21.03
N ILE A 551 -8.56 -21.78 20.10
CA ILE A 551 -9.97 -21.57 19.75
C ILE A 551 -10.76 -21.82 21.04
N HIS A 552 -11.13 -20.79 21.81
CA HIS A 552 -12.24 -20.78 22.79
C HIS A 552 -12.39 -19.37 23.38
N ASN A 553 -13.10 -18.50 22.66
CA ASN A 553 -14.40 -17.94 23.05
C ASN A 553 -14.82 -16.84 22.07
#